data_AF-A0AAE0PMX3-F1
#
_entry.id   AF-A0AAE0PMX3-F1
#
_cell.length_a   1.000
_cell.length_b   1.000
_cell.length_c   1.000
_cell.angle_alpha   90.00
_cell.angle_beta   90.00
_cell.angle_gamma   90.00
#
_symmetry.space_group_name_H-M   'P 1'
#
loop_
_entity.id
_entity.type
_entity.pdbx_description
1 polymer ?
#
loop_
_entity_poly.entity_id
_entity_poly.type
_entity_poly.pdbx_seq_one_letter_code
_entity_poly.pdbx_strand_id
1 'polypeptide(L)'
;MKASLFLASALAATGLAAPSMNTPDLAKRVTVTASELAKLDYWAEQAATSYCNSNNAAGALVTCSGNACPTVTANKAVTIASFSGSVTDIRGLVSVDPVKKVITVSFRGSSSVRNWIANVVFVQSSCSDLVSGCLAHTGFYTAWKEVASKVTAAVKSAKATYPSYSIGVTGHSLGGAVATLGAAYLRKAGYTVDLYTFGSPRVGNKAFAAYTTSQSGAEYRVTHDKDPVPRLPPIVFNYRHTSPEWWIKVGDPAVSQVKICTGYASISCNAGTLGLELDDHLTYFNPIAGCSPGGFNWKRDDLAVSAAAVSDAELEARLNGWVAEDVDYVTSNDLENEA
;
A
#
# COMPACT_ATOMS: atom_id res chain seq x y z
N MET A 1 67.15 -22.72 -10.03
CA MET A 1 65.99 -23.36 -9.37
C MET A 1 64.78 -22.46 -9.56
N LYS A 2 63.70 -23.08 -10.08
CA LYS A 2 62.38 -22.59 -10.50
C LYS A 2 61.91 -21.19 -10.06
N ALA A 3 61.70 -20.32 -11.03
CA ALA A 3 60.76 -19.20 -10.93
C ALA A 3 59.33 -19.72 -11.12
N SER A 4 58.44 -19.46 -10.16
CA SER A 4 57.01 -19.77 -10.29
C SER A 4 56.26 -18.49 -10.63
N LEU A 5 55.70 -18.47 -11.83
CA LEU A 5 54.88 -17.41 -12.39
C LEU A 5 53.46 -17.57 -11.82
N PHE A 6 53.01 -16.66 -10.95
CA PHE A 6 51.59 -16.58 -10.58
C PHE A 6 50.92 -15.59 -11.54
N LEU A 7 50.13 -16.12 -12.49
CA LEU A 7 49.16 -15.33 -13.24
C LEU A 7 48.02 -14.93 -12.29
N ALA A 8 47.98 -13.66 -11.90
CA ALA A 8 46.78 -13.08 -11.31
C ALA A 8 45.81 -12.76 -12.44
N SER A 9 44.79 -13.61 -12.62
CA SER A 9 43.64 -13.33 -13.47
C SER A 9 42.83 -12.20 -12.84
N ALA A 10 42.92 -11.01 -13.42
CA ALA A 10 42.05 -9.89 -13.08
C ALA A 10 40.60 -10.24 -13.50
N LEU A 11 39.78 -10.64 -12.53
CA LEU A 11 38.32 -10.65 -12.71
C LEU A 11 37.88 -9.19 -12.79
N ALA A 12 37.61 -8.71 -14.00
CA ALA A 12 36.91 -7.46 -14.20
C ALA A 12 35.50 -7.61 -13.59
N ALA A 13 35.31 -7.08 -12.39
CA ALA A 13 33.99 -6.87 -11.83
C ALA A 13 33.30 -5.80 -12.68
N THR A 14 32.53 -6.22 -13.69
CA THR A 14 31.58 -5.34 -14.34
C THR A 14 30.51 -5.03 -13.31
N GLY A 15 30.71 -3.93 -12.57
CA GLY A 15 29.68 -3.31 -11.78
C GLY A 15 28.50 -3.06 -12.70
N LEU A 16 27.44 -3.84 -12.53
CA LEU A 16 26.12 -3.49 -13.04
C LEU A 16 25.74 -2.21 -12.31
N ALA A 17 26.04 -1.07 -12.92
CA ALA A 17 25.46 0.19 -12.52
C ALA A 17 23.95 -0.03 -12.46
N ALA A 18 23.37 0.15 -11.28
CA ALA A 18 21.93 0.18 -11.13
C ALA A 18 21.38 1.19 -12.16
N PRO A 19 20.28 0.86 -12.86
CA PRO A 19 19.70 1.80 -13.80
C PRO A 19 19.44 3.12 -13.08
N SER A 20 20.12 4.16 -13.52
CA SER A 20 19.88 5.54 -13.10
C SER A 20 18.42 5.85 -13.40
N MET A 21 17.59 5.93 -12.36
CA MET A 21 16.22 6.42 -12.49
C MET A 21 16.32 7.85 -13.00
N ASN A 22 16.03 8.06 -14.28
CA ASN A 22 15.93 9.41 -14.79
C ASN A 22 14.81 10.12 -14.02
N THR A 23 15.20 11.26 -13.45
CA THR A 23 14.52 12.18 -12.55
C THR A 23 13.23 12.89 -13.04
N PRO A 24 12.73 12.79 -14.30
CA PRO A 24 11.48 13.47 -14.67
C PRO A 24 10.20 12.90 -14.03
N ASP A 25 10.15 11.63 -13.64
CA ASP A 25 8.91 11.01 -13.12
C ASP A 25 8.72 11.24 -11.61
N LEU A 26 9.81 11.31 -10.83
CA LEU A 26 9.75 11.70 -9.40
C LEU A 26 9.32 13.17 -9.24
N ALA A 27 9.79 14.09 -10.10
CA ALA A 27 9.43 15.51 -10.03
C ALA A 27 7.92 15.77 -10.27
N LYS A 28 7.25 14.92 -11.05
CA LYS A 28 5.79 14.98 -11.22
C LYS A 28 5.02 14.48 -10.00
N ARG A 29 5.59 13.57 -9.21
CA ARG A 29 4.98 12.96 -8.02
C ARG A 29 5.08 13.81 -6.75
N VAL A 30 5.71 14.97 -6.81
CA VAL A 30 5.96 15.85 -5.64
C VAL A 30 5.26 17.21 -5.71
N THR A 31 4.49 17.50 -6.77
CA THR A 31 3.76 18.77 -6.88
C THR A 31 2.33 18.60 -6.36
N VAL A 32 2.03 19.21 -5.21
CA VAL A 32 0.68 19.19 -4.62
C VAL A 32 -0.18 20.28 -5.26
N THR A 33 -1.29 19.88 -5.89
CA THR A 33 -2.28 20.81 -6.46
C THR A 33 -3.69 20.40 -6.06
N ALA A 34 -4.66 21.30 -6.17
CA ALA A 34 -6.06 20.99 -5.91
C ALA A 34 -6.58 19.85 -6.82
N SER A 35 -6.09 19.74 -8.06
CA SER A 35 -6.47 18.66 -8.96
C SER A 35 -5.92 17.31 -8.53
N GLU A 36 -4.70 17.27 -7.97
CA GLU A 36 -4.14 16.03 -7.41
C GLU A 36 -4.90 15.62 -6.14
N LEU A 37 -5.31 16.56 -5.29
CA LEU A 37 -6.12 16.24 -4.12
C LEU A 37 -7.51 15.70 -4.50
N ALA A 38 -8.20 16.31 -5.47
CA ALA A 38 -9.46 15.80 -5.99
C ALA A 38 -9.31 14.40 -6.64
N LYS A 39 -8.13 14.13 -7.23
CA LYS A 39 -7.80 12.81 -7.75
C LYS A 39 -7.60 11.79 -6.61
N LEU A 40 -6.89 12.16 -5.55
CA LEU A 40 -6.68 11.30 -4.38
C LEU A 40 -7.98 11.01 -3.64
N ASP A 41 -8.87 12.00 -3.51
CA ASP A 41 -10.22 11.82 -2.96
C ASP A 41 -11.02 10.76 -3.74
N TYR A 42 -11.06 10.88 -5.07
CA TYR A 42 -11.69 9.86 -5.94
C TYR A 42 -11.05 8.47 -5.77
N TRP A 43 -9.73 8.38 -5.59
CA TRP A 43 -9.08 7.09 -5.35
C TRP A 43 -9.32 6.55 -3.94
N ALA A 44 -9.53 7.40 -2.95
CA ALA A 44 -9.97 6.99 -1.62
C ALA A 44 -11.39 6.39 -1.69
N GLU A 45 -12.29 7.00 -2.46
CA GLU A 45 -13.60 6.40 -2.75
C GLU A 45 -13.46 5.02 -3.41
N GLN A 46 -12.56 4.88 -4.40
CA GLN A 46 -12.30 3.61 -5.07
C GLN A 46 -11.75 2.55 -4.11
N ALA A 47 -10.88 2.92 -3.17
CA ALA A 47 -10.45 2.02 -2.10
C ALA A 47 -11.63 1.60 -1.20
N ALA A 48 -12.53 2.53 -0.88
CA ALA A 48 -13.72 2.27 -0.07
C ALA A 48 -14.69 1.27 -0.71
N THR A 49 -14.77 1.22 -2.05
CA THR A 49 -15.65 0.27 -2.77
C THR A 49 -15.41 -1.19 -2.36
N SER A 50 -14.16 -1.56 -2.04
CA SER A 50 -13.82 -2.92 -1.63
C SER A 50 -14.47 -3.36 -0.32
N TYR A 51 -14.83 -2.42 0.56
CA TYR A 51 -15.55 -2.76 1.80
C TYR A 51 -17.01 -3.12 1.55
N CYS A 52 -17.67 -2.47 0.57
CA CYS A 52 -19.09 -2.72 0.29
C CYS A 52 -19.33 -3.80 -0.78
N ASN A 53 -18.40 -3.94 -1.73
CA ASN A 53 -18.69 -4.61 -3.02
C ASN A 53 -17.86 -5.89 -3.25
N SER A 54 -17.12 -6.37 -2.25
CA SER A 54 -16.23 -7.55 -2.36
C SER A 54 -16.93 -8.88 -2.68
N ASN A 55 -18.27 -8.91 -2.67
CA ASN A 55 -19.06 -10.10 -3.04
C ASN A 55 -20.02 -9.82 -4.21
N ASN A 56 -19.86 -8.68 -4.90
CA ASN A 56 -20.74 -8.32 -6.01
C ASN A 56 -20.59 -9.30 -7.18
N ALA A 57 -21.71 -9.62 -7.82
CA ALA A 57 -21.69 -10.35 -9.08
C ALA A 57 -21.14 -9.47 -10.21
N ALA A 58 -20.57 -10.11 -11.25
CA ALA A 58 -20.16 -9.41 -12.46
C ALA A 58 -21.37 -8.70 -13.10
N GLY A 59 -21.17 -7.47 -13.57
CA GLY A 59 -22.22 -6.61 -14.13
C GLY A 59 -23.03 -5.80 -13.10
N ALA A 60 -22.86 -6.06 -11.80
CA ALA A 60 -23.51 -5.27 -10.76
C ALA A 60 -22.93 -3.84 -10.71
N LEU A 61 -23.77 -2.85 -10.39
CA LEU A 61 -23.32 -1.50 -10.10
C LEU A 61 -22.54 -1.48 -8.78
N VAL A 62 -21.44 -0.74 -8.76
CA VAL A 62 -20.71 -0.42 -7.54
C VAL A 62 -21.50 0.63 -6.77
N THR A 63 -21.82 0.31 -5.52
CA THR A 63 -22.55 1.21 -4.62
C THR A 63 -21.88 1.23 -3.26
N CYS A 64 -21.97 2.36 -2.56
CA CYS A 64 -21.47 2.48 -1.19
C CYS A 64 -22.54 3.01 -0.25
N SER A 65 -22.53 2.51 0.97
CA SER A 65 -23.27 3.09 2.11
C SER A 65 -22.43 4.18 2.78
N GLY A 66 -23.07 5.00 3.62
CA GLY A 66 -22.35 6.00 4.44
C GLY A 66 -21.61 7.08 3.66
N ASN A 67 -22.03 7.34 2.42
CA ASN A 67 -21.37 8.31 1.51
C ASN A 67 -19.87 8.03 1.27
N ALA A 68 -19.45 6.75 1.32
CA ALA A 68 -18.04 6.40 1.18
C ALA A 68 -17.52 6.43 -0.28
N CYS A 69 -18.40 6.38 -1.28
CA CYS A 69 -18.01 6.51 -2.70
C CYS A 69 -19.08 7.20 -3.58
N PRO A 70 -19.42 8.48 -3.29
CA PRO A 70 -20.46 9.20 -4.03
C PRO A 70 -20.13 9.38 -5.52
N THR A 71 -18.90 9.74 -5.86
CA THR A 71 -18.47 9.93 -7.25
C THR A 71 -18.48 8.62 -8.01
N VAL A 72 -17.96 7.54 -7.42
CA VAL A 72 -17.95 6.21 -8.05
C VAL A 72 -19.37 5.72 -8.33
N THR A 73 -20.29 5.94 -7.38
CA THR A 73 -21.72 5.59 -7.53
C THR A 73 -22.37 6.45 -8.61
N ALA A 74 -22.13 7.76 -8.62
CA ALA A 74 -22.67 8.69 -9.61
C ALA A 74 -22.19 8.36 -11.04
N ASN A 75 -20.93 7.91 -11.18
CA ASN A 75 -20.36 7.48 -12.44
C ASN A 75 -20.90 6.14 -12.94
N LYS A 76 -21.74 5.46 -12.14
CA LYS A 76 -22.30 4.13 -12.44
C LYS A 76 -21.20 3.11 -12.74
N ALA A 77 -20.16 3.10 -11.91
CA ALA A 77 -19.11 2.11 -12.03
C ALA A 77 -19.69 0.69 -11.92
N VAL A 78 -19.12 -0.24 -12.68
CA VAL A 78 -19.62 -1.62 -12.82
C VAL A 78 -18.58 -2.61 -12.35
N THR A 79 -18.97 -3.60 -11.55
CA THR A 79 -18.11 -4.71 -11.14
C THR A 79 -17.85 -5.63 -12.34
N ILE A 80 -16.57 -5.85 -12.66
CA ILE A 80 -16.14 -6.86 -13.64
C ILE A 80 -16.03 -8.23 -12.96
N ALA A 81 -15.38 -8.27 -11.80
CA ALA A 81 -15.23 -9.48 -11.00
C ALA A 81 -14.99 -9.12 -9.55
N SER A 82 -15.56 -9.88 -8.62
CA SER A 82 -15.16 -9.86 -7.21
C SER A 82 -14.26 -11.04 -6.92
N PHE A 83 -13.38 -10.90 -5.94
CA PHE A 83 -12.47 -11.97 -5.54
C PHE A 83 -12.29 -12.04 -4.02
N SER A 84 -12.05 -13.25 -3.56
CA SER A 84 -11.70 -13.54 -2.18
C SER A 84 -10.66 -14.65 -2.09
N GLY A 85 -9.87 -14.59 -1.03
CA GLY A 85 -9.02 -15.68 -0.54
C GLY A 85 -9.66 -16.36 0.66
N SER A 86 -9.77 -17.69 0.62
CA SER A 86 -10.34 -18.48 1.71
C SER A 86 -9.37 -18.62 2.88
N VAL A 87 -8.06 -18.55 2.63
CA VAL A 87 -7.01 -18.72 3.65
C VAL A 87 -6.72 -17.40 4.34
N THR A 88 -6.58 -16.32 3.56
CA THR A 88 -6.16 -15.01 4.09
C THR A 88 -7.30 -14.03 4.37
N ASP A 89 -8.55 -14.38 4.00
CA ASP A 89 -9.73 -13.47 3.97
C ASP A 89 -9.46 -12.14 3.24
N ILE A 90 -8.46 -12.11 2.35
CA ILE A 90 -8.29 -10.98 1.44
C ILE A 90 -9.50 -10.92 0.52
N ARG A 91 -10.03 -9.73 0.31
CA ARG A 91 -11.15 -9.50 -0.58
C ARG A 91 -10.94 -8.27 -1.42
N GLY A 92 -11.67 -8.20 -2.52
CA GLY A 92 -11.66 -7.04 -3.38
C GLY A 92 -12.49 -7.25 -4.63
N LEU A 93 -12.34 -6.30 -5.54
CA LEU A 93 -13.02 -6.32 -6.82
C LEU A 93 -12.18 -5.66 -7.91
N VAL A 94 -12.45 -6.07 -9.13
CA VAL A 94 -12.11 -5.32 -10.34
C VAL A 94 -13.38 -4.65 -10.83
N SER A 95 -13.35 -3.34 -11.04
CA SER A 95 -14.46 -2.55 -11.53
C SER A 95 -14.04 -1.65 -12.69
N VAL A 96 -15.02 -1.13 -13.43
CA VAL A 96 -14.81 -0.12 -14.47
C VAL A 96 -15.63 1.12 -14.16
N ASP A 97 -15.00 2.27 -14.24
CA ASP A 97 -15.69 3.57 -14.20
C ASP A 97 -15.78 4.10 -15.64
N PRO A 98 -16.99 4.19 -16.23
CA PRO A 98 -17.16 4.60 -17.62
C PRO A 98 -16.94 6.10 -17.85
N VAL A 99 -17.09 6.93 -16.81
CA VAL A 99 -16.92 8.39 -16.89
C VAL A 99 -15.44 8.73 -16.84
N LYS A 100 -14.71 8.15 -15.88
CA LYS A 100 -13.27 8.36 -15.69
C LYS A 100 -12.42 7.49 -16.63
N LYS A 101 -13.05 6.52 -17.32
CA LYS A 101 -12.42 5.57 -18.26
C LYS A 101 -11.25 4.82 -17.62
N VAL A 102 -11.50 4.22 -16.44
CA VAL A 102 -10.49 3.48 -15.67
C VAL A 102 -11.00 2.11 -15.27
N ILE A 103 -10.10 1.13 -15.35
CA ILE A 103 -10.22 -0.20 -14.75
C ILE A 103 -9.54 -0.13 -13.38
N THR A 104 -10.32 -0.34 -12.33
CA THR A 104 -9.84 -0.27 -10.94
C THR A 104 -9.72 -1.68 -10.36
N VAL A 105 -8.59 -2.00 -9.74
CA VAL A 105 -8.44 -3.15 -8.85
C VAL A 105 -8.39 -2.63 -7.41
N SER A 106 -9.40 -2.93 -6.61
CA SER A 106 -9.50 -2.44 -5.24
C SER A 106 -9.45 -3.58 -4.23
N PHE A 107 -8.56 -3.48 -3.24
CA PHE A 107 -8.37 -4.46 -2.18
C PHE A 107 -8.86 -3.93 -0.83
N ARG A 108 -9.62 -4.77 -0.13
CA ARG A 108 -10.18 -4.47 1.20
C ARG A 108 -9.10 -4.62 2.27
N GLY A 109 -9.13 -3.72 3.25
CA GLY A 109 -8.38 -3.88 4.50
C GLY A 109 -9.02 -4.88 5.47
N SER A 110 -8.45 -4.96 6.66
CA SER A 110 -8.98 -5.77 7.76
C SER A 110 -10.26 -5.17 8.33
N SER A 111 -11.23 -6.00 8.71
CA SER A 111 -12.43 -5.56 9.44
C SER A 111 -12.14 -5.15 10.89
N SER A 112 -10.97 -5.53 11.44
CA SER A 112 -10.50 -5.14 12.77
C SER A 112 -9.03 -4.70 12.73
N VAL A 113 -8.81 -3.41 12.51
CA VAL A 113 -7.47 -2.82 12.39
C VAL A 113 -6.70 -2.93 13.71
N ARG A 114 -7.34 -2.61 14.85
CA ARG A 114 -6.71 -2.72 16.18
C ARG A 114 -6.21 -4.14 16.45
N ASN A 115 -7.02 -5.15 16.15
CA ASN A 115 -6.63 -6.55 16.33
C ASN A 115 -5.47 -6.94 15.39
N TRP A 116 -5.44 -6.40 14.17
CA TRP A 116 -4.32 -6.56 13.27
C TRP A 116 -3.02 -5.96 13.86
N ILE A 117 -3.06 -4.73 14.39
CA ILE A 117 -1.91 -4.08 15.05
C ILE A 117 -1.44 -4.87 16.28
N ALA A 118 -2.38 -5.44 17.06
CA ALA A 118 -2.06 -6.21 18.25
C ALA A 118 -1.28 -7.50 17.94
N ASN A 119 -1.63 -8.19 16.84
CA ASN A 119 -1.16 -9.54 16.52
C ASN A 119 -0.22 -9.64 15.32
N VAL A 120 0.14 -8.52 14.68
CA VAL A 120 1.01 -8.53 13.50
C VAL A 120 2.37 -9.14 13.84
N VAL A 121 2.85 -10.03 12.98
CA VAL A 121 4.16 -10.69 13.10
C VAL A 121 5.01 -10.30 11.90
N PHE A 122 6.22 -9.82 12.14
CA PHE A 122 7.08 -9.21 11.12
C PHE A 122 7.98 -10.23 10.42
N VAL A 123 7.37 -11.24 9.79
CA VAL A 123 8.09 -12.24 8.99
C VAL A 123 8.13 -11.81 7.53
N GLN A 124 9.30 -11.97 6.90
CA GLN A 124 9.49 -11.75 5.48
C GLN A 124 9.65 -13.07 4.72
N SER A 125 9.13 -13.12 3.50
CA SER A 125 9.34 -14.21 2.54
C SER A 125 9.95 -13.67 1.26
N SER A 126 10.71 -14.53 0.58
CA SER A 126 11.31 -14.18 -0.71
C SER A 126 10.25 -13.87 -1.76
N CYS A 127 10.40 -12.71 -2.39
CA CYS A 127 9.73 -12.28 -3.62
C CYS A 127 10.76 -12.08 -4.73
N SER A 128 11.84 -12.87 -4.72
CA SER A 128 12.96 -12.74 -5.66
C SER A 128 12.57 -12.91 -7.13
N ASP A 129 11.37 -13.41 -7.40
CA ASP A 129 10.79 -13.40 -8.73
C ASP A 129 10.51 -11.97 -9.22
N LEU A 130 10.22 -10.97 -8.38
CA LEU A 130 10.12 -9.56 -8.80
C LEU A 130 11.48 -8.95 -9.14
N VAL A 131 12.42 -9.05 -8.20
CA VAL A 131 13.80 -8.55 -8.31
C VAL A 131 14.71 -9.33 -7.36
N SER A 132 16.00 -9.47 -7.69
CA SER A 132 16.95 -10.14 -6.79
C SER A 132 17.00 -9.49 -5.40
N GLY A 133 17.04 -10.31 -4.36
CA GLY A 133 17.09 -9.83 -2.96
C GLY A 133 15.76 -9.29 -2.43
N CYS A 134 14.67 -9.36 -3.19
CA CYS A 134 13.34 -8.94 -2.77
C CYS A 134 12.82 -9.78 -1.61
N LEU A 135 12.42 -9.11 -0.54
CA LEU A 135 11.69 -9.71 0.58
C LEU A 135 10.40 -8.92 0.81
N ALA A 136 9.28 -9.63 0.98
CA ALA A 136 7.97 -9.05 1.28
C ALA A 136 7.40 -9.68 2.56
N HIS A 137 6.58 -8.92 3.29
CA HIS A 137 5.86 -9.44 4.45
C HIS A 137 5.07 -10.71 4.08
N THR A 138 5.31 -11.81 4.79
CA THR A 138 4.79 -13.14 4.45
C THR A 138 3.26 -13.15 4.34
N GLY A 139 2.56 -12.47 5.24
CA GLY A 139 1.10 -12.39 5.22
C GLY A 139 0.57 -11.67 3.98
N PHE A 140 1.14 -10.52 3.62
CA PHE A 140 0.68 -9.73 2.47
C PHE A 140 1.00 -10.45 1.16
N TYR A 141 2.20 -11.04 1.08
CA TYR A 141 2.60 -11.79 -0.10
C TYR A 141 1.76 -13.06 -0.31
N THR A 142 1.40 -13.75 0.77
CA THR A 142 0.48 -14.90 0.71
C THR A 142 -0.92 -14.46 0.26
N ALA A 143 -1.43 -13.36 0.80
CA ALA A 143 -2.72 -12.79 0.39
C ALA A 143 -2.75 -12.44 -1.09
N TRP A 144 -1.71 -11.76 -1.60
CA TRP A 144 -1.59 -11.47 -3.03
C TRP A 144 -1.58 -12.75 -3.86
N LYS A 145 -0.71 -13.72 -3.54
CA LYS A 145 -0.58 -14.98 -4.31
C LYS A 145 -1.90 -15.75 -4.40
N GLU A 146 -2.70 -15.73 -3.34
CA GLU A 146 -3.99 -16.40 -3.30
C GLU A 146 -5.00 -15.87 -4.34
N VAL A 147 -4.96 -14.56 -4.62
CA VAL A 147 -5.90 -13.90 -5.55
C VAL A 147 -5.26 -13.47 -6.88
N ALA A 148 -3.94 -13.58 -7.03
CA ALA A 148 -3.19 -13.08 -8.18
C ALA A 148 -3.73 -13.56 -9.53
N SER A 149 -4.10 -14.85 -9.63
CA SER A 149 -4.64 -15.43 -10.87
C SER A 149 -6.01 -14.87 -11.22
N LYS A 150 -6.91 -14.72 -10.24
CA LYS A 150 -8.25 -14.13 -10.40
C LYS A 150 -8.16 -12.66 -10.81
N VAL A 151 -7.30 -11.89 -10.14
CA VAL A 151 -7.06 -10.47 -10.45
C VAL A 151 -6.50 -10.31 -11.86
N THR A 152 -5.46 -11.08 -12.21
CA THR A 152 -4.82 -10.97 -13.54
C THR A 152 -5.79 -11.35 -14.65
N ALA A 153 -6.61 -12.39 -14.46
CA ALA A 153 -7.65 -12.77 -15.42
C ALA A 153 -8.72 -11.68 -15.59
N ALA A 154 -9.18 -11.08 -14.49
CA ALA A 154 -10.18 -10.01 -14.51
C ALA A 154 -9.64 -8.74 -15.18
N VAL A 155 -8.40 -8.33 -14.87
CA VAL A 155 -7.73 -7.19 -15.53
C VAL A 155 -7.57 -7.45 -17.03
N LYS A 156 -7.11 -8.66 -17.42
CA LYS A 156 -6.96 -9.04 -18.82
C LYS A 156 -8.30 -8.97 -19.56
N SER A 157 -9.36 -9.51 -18.96
CA SER A 157 -10.71 -9.46 -19.54
C SER A 157 -11.22 -8.03 -19.67
N ALA A 158 -11.09 -7.22 -18.62
CA ALA A 158 -11.51 -5.82 -18.64
C ALA A 158 -10.74 -5.02 -19.71
N LYS A 159 -9.43 -5.24 -19.84
CA LYS A 159 -8.61 -4.53 -20.83
C LYS A 159 -8.91 -4.94 -22.27
N ALA A 160 -9.33 -6.19 -22.49
CA ALA A 160 -9.80 -6.64 -23.80
C ALA A 160 -11.12 -5.95 -24.21
N THR A 161 -12.03 -5.73 -23.25
CA THR A 161 -13.29 -5.00 -23.49
C THR A 161 -13.10 -3.49 -23.57
N TYR A 162 -12.20 -2.92 -22.76
CA TYR A 162 -11.96 -1.48 -22.62
C TYR A 162 -10.49 -1.13 -22.92
N PRO A 163 -10.02 -1.30 -24.16
CA PRO A 163 -8.60 -1.16 -24.51
C PRO A 163 -8.05 0.25 -24.29
N SER A 164 -8.88 1.28 -24.31
CA SER A 164 -8.47 2.68 -24.07
C SER A 164 -8.47 3.10 -22.59
N TYR A 165 -8.98 2.27 -21.67
CA TYR A 165 -9.12 2.64 -20.27
C TYR A 165 -7.78 2.50 -19.55
N SER A 166 -7.46 3.42 -18.64
CA SER A 166 -6.29 3.28 -17.76
C SER A 166 -6.51 2.17 -16.73
N ILE A 167 -5.43 1.69 -16.11
CA ILE A 167 -5.51 0.73 -15.00
C ILE A 167 -4.99 1.41 -13.75
N GLY A 168 -5.78 1.37 -12.68
CA GLY A 168 -5.32 1.76 -11.35
C GLY A 168 -5.57 0.66 -10.34
N VAL A 169 -4.62 0.53 -9.42
CA VAL A 169 -4.69 -0.41 -8.30
C VAL A 169 -4.74 0.40 -7.02
N THR A 170 -5.64 0.04 -6.12
CA THR A 170 -5.83 0.78 -4.87
C THR A 170 -6.20 -0.13 -3.71
N GLY A 171 -6.00 0.39 -2.50
CA GLY A 171 -6.37 -0.27 -1.27
C GLY A 171 -6.13 0.62 -0.06
N HIS A 172 -6.91 0.35 0.98
CA HIS A 172 -6.80 0.99 2.29
C HIS A 172 -6.25 -0.01 3.32
N SER A 173 -5.44 0.45 4.28
CA SER A 173 -4.92 -0.39 5.37
C SER A 173 -4.14 -1.60 4.83
N LEU A 174 -4.41 -2.81 5.34
CA LEU A 174 -3.88 -4.07 4.80
C LEU A 174 -4.12 -4.21 3.28
N GLY A 175 -5.25 -3.72 2.78
CA GLY A 175 -5.56 -3.72 1.35
C GLY A 175 -4.56 -2.88 0.55
N GLY A 176 -4.04 -1.80 1.12
CA GLY A 176 -2.96 -1.00 0.54
C GLY A 176 -1.68 -1.81 0.33
N ALA A 177 -1.32 -2.66 1.29
CA ALA A 177 -0.13 -3.51 1.15
C ALA A 177 -0.28 -4.55 0.04
N VAL A 178 -1.46 -5.18 -0.06
CA VAL A 178 -1.75 -6.14 -1.15
C VAL A 178 -1.86 -5.43 -2.50
N ALA A 179 -2.41 -4.20 -2.52
CA ALA A 179 -2.44 -3.34 -3.70
C ALA A 179 -1.03 -3.02 -4.23
N THR A 180 -0.08 -2.71 -3.34
CA THR A 180 1.33 -2.44 -3.72
C THR A 180 1.98 -3.67 -4.37
N LEU A 181 1.78 -4.87 -3.79
CA LEU A 181 2.23 -6.12 -4.41
C LEU A 181 1.54 -6.34 -5.76
N GLY A 182 0.22 -6.20 -5.82
CA GLY A 182 -0.55 -6.41 -7.03
C GLY A 182 -0.12 -5.48 -8.18
N ALA A 183 0.10 -4.20 -7.89
CA ALA A 183 0.62 -3.25 -8.86
C ALA A 183 2.01 -3.65 -9.34
N ALA A 184 2.93 -4.04 -8.45
CA ALA A 184 4.27 -4.45 -8.83
C ALA A 184 4.27 -5.65 -9.78
N TYR A 185 3.42 -6.64 -9.51
CA TYR A 185 3.26 -7.84 -10.34
C TYR A 185 2.56 -7.55 -11.67
N LEU A 186 1.51 -6.71 -11.69
CA LEU A 186 0.84 -6.33 -12.93
C LEU A 186 1.76 -5.50 -13.84
N ARG A 187 2.55 -4.59 -13.27
CA ARG A 187 3.58 -3.83 -13.99
C ARG A 187 4.63 -4.77 -14.59
N LYS A 188 5.13 -5.74 -13.81
CA LYS A 188 6.05 -6.78 -14.29
C LYS A 188 5.43 -7.62 -15.42
N ALA A 189 4.12 -7.86 -15.39
CA ALA A 189 3.39 -8.56 -16.45
C ALA A 189 3.12 -7.69 -17.71
N GLY A 190 3.61 -6.45 -17.75
CA GLY A 190 3.54 -5.57 -18.92
C GLY A 190 2.37 -4.58 -18.93
N TYR A 191 1.60 -4.47 -17.85
CA TYR A 191 0.54 -3.47 -17.75
C TYR A 191 1.08 -2.11 -17.25
N THR A 192 0.63 -1.01 -17.85
CA THR A 192 0.80 0.33 -17.26
C THR A 192 -0.24 0.51 -16.17
N VAL A 193 0.20 0.60 -14.92
CA VAL A 193 -0.66 0.63 -13.73
C VAL A 193 -0.25 1.77 -12.80
N ASP A 194 -1.21 2.61 -12.44
CA ASP A 194 -1.03 3.57 -11.35
C ASP A 194 -1.42 2.94 -10.00
N LEU A 195 -0.73 3.30 -8.93
CA LEU A 195 -0.96 2.80 -7.58
C LEU A 195 -1.37 3.94 -6.64
N TYR A 196 -2.48 3.72 -5.92
CA TYR A 196 -3.00 4.66 -4.92
C TYR A 196 -3.28 3.91 -3.63
N THR A 197 -2.52 4.20 -2.58
CA THR A 197 -2.70 3.52 -1.28
C THR A 197 -2.96 4.52 -0.18
N PHE A 198 -3.78 4.12 0.80
CA PHE A 198 -4.21 4.96 1.91
C PHE A 198 -3.96 4.17 3.21
N GLY A 199 -3.19 4.73 4.13
CA GLY A 199 -2.90 4.06 5.40
C GLY A 199 -2.18 2.71 5.24
N SER A 200 -1.42 2.54 4.15
CA SER A 200 -0.75 1.25 3.88
C SER A 200 0.41 1.02 4.87
N PRO A 201 0.55 -0.19 5.43
CA PRO A 201 1.77 -0.58 6.13
C PRO A 201 2.94 -0.77 5.15
N ARG A 202 4.18 -0.82 5.66
CA ARG A 202 5.38 -1.21 4.91
C ARG A 202 5.24 -2.64 4.41
N VAL A 203 5.60 -2.87 3.15
CA VAL A 203 5.27 -4.13 2.47
C VAL A 203 6.46 -5.08 2.38
N GLY A 204 7.68 -4.55 2.28
CA GLY A 204 8.87 -5.36 2.06
C GLY A 204 10.15 -4.62 2.41
N ASN A 205 11.28 -5.21 2.03
CA ASN A 205 12.60 -4.62 2.24
C ASN A 205 12.92 -3.53 1.21
N LYS A 206 14.13 -2.95 1.33
CA LYS A 206 14.63 -1.94 0.39
C LYS A 206 14.56 -2.39 -1.07
N ALA A 207 14.94 -3.63 -1.37
CA ALA A 207 14.93 -4.15 -2.75
C ALA A 207 13.52 -4.15 -3.34
N PHE A 208 12.52 -4.57 -2.56
CA PHE A 208 11.11 -4.47 -2.96
C PHE A 208 10.66 -3.02 -3.15
N ALA A 209 10.90 -2.15 -2.15
CA ALA A 209 10.46 -0.76 -2.18
C ALA A 209 11.07 0.03 -3.35
N ALA A 210 12.38 -0.13 -3.58
CA ALA A 210 13.09 0.50 -4.68
C ALA A 210 12.59 -0.02 -6.04
N TYR A 211 12.39 -1.33 -6.16
CA TYR A 211 11.85 -1.92 -7.39
C TYR A 211 10.47 -1.34 -7.71
N THR A 212 9.52 -1.38 -6.77
CA THR A 212 8.17 -0.86 -7.00
C THR A 212 8.17 0.63 -7.32
N THR A 213 8.99 1.43 -6.62
CA THR A 213 9.15 2.88 -6.86
C THR A 213 9.69 3.15 -8.27
N SER A 214 10.62 2.32 -8.75
CA SER A 214 11.27 2.48 -10.06
C SER A 214 10.41 2.09 -11.26
N GLN A 215 9.35 1.30 -11.04
CA GLN A 215 8.53 0.82 -12.13
C GLN A 215 7.71 1.95 -12.76
N SER A 216 7.54 1.89 -14.07
CA SER A 216 6.67 2.80 -14.81
C SER A 216 5.22 2.72 -14.32
N GLY A 217 4.62 3.90 -14.13
CA GLY A 217 3.27 4.06 -13.58
C GLY A 217 3.31 4.90 -12.31
N ALA A 218 2.33 5.77 -12.13
CA ALA A 218 2.34 6.70 -11.00
C ALA A 218 2.14 5.95 -9.67
N GLU A 219 2.65 6.51 -8.59
CA GLU A 219 2.49 5.94 -7.26
C GLU A 219 2.24 7.05 -6.25
N TYR A 220 1.13 6.90 -5.52
CA TYR A 220 0.68 7.81 -4.47
C TYR A 220 0.43 7.00 -3.21
N ARG A 221 1.36 7.08 -2.26
CA ARG A 221 1.22 6.52 -0.92
C ARG A 221 0.77 7.62 0.03
N VAL A 222 -0.50 7.59 0.43
CA VAL A 222 -1.11 8.61 1.27
C VAL A 222 -1.14 8.14 2.73
N THR A 223 -0.62 8.98 3.64
CA THR A 223 -0.63 8.77 5.09
C THR A 223 -1.36 9.94 5.76
N HIS A 224 -2.03 9.71 6.89
CA HIS A 224 -2.84 10.72 7.57
C HIS A 224 -2.35 10.91 9.00
N ASP A 225 -1.99 12.15 9.33
CA ASP A 225 -1.42 12.61 10.61
C ASP A 225 -0.69 11.52 11.40
N LYS A 226 -1.30 10.97 12.46
CA LYS A 226 -0.67 10.00 13.37
C LYS A 226 -1.17 8.58 13.19
N ASP A 227 -1.72 8.23 12.03
CA ASP A 227 -2.11 6.86 11.69
C ASP A 227 -0.99 5.87 12.09
N PRO A 228 -1.27 4.89 12.96
CA PRO A 228 -0.31 3.88 13.41
C PRO A 228 0.08 2.84 12.36
N VAL A 229 -0.73 2.61 11.33
CA VAL A 229 -0.53 1.50 10.40
C VAL A 229 0.68 1.71 9.46
N PRO A 230 0.90 2.89 8.85
CA PRO A 230 2.08 3.12 8.01
C PRO A 230 3.40 3.14 8.79
N ARG A 231 3.35 3.17 10.13
CA ARG A 231 4.52 3.02 11.01
C ARG A 231 4.95 1.56 11.16
N LEU A 232 4.19 0.61 10.61
CA LEU A 232 4.44 -0.83 10.73
C LEU A 232 4.60 -1.51 9.36
N PRO A 233 5.31 -2.65 9.30
CA PRO A 233 6.27 -3.13 10.30
C PRO A 233 7.44 -2.14 10.51
N PRO A 234 8.10 -2.13 11.69
CA PRO A 234 9.21 -1.23 11.99
C PRO A 234 10.36 -1.26 10.97
N ILE A 235 10.99 -0.10 10.72
CA ILE A 235 12.16 0.08 9.83
C ILE A 235 13.34 -0.76 10.30
N VAL A 236 13.56 -0.83 11.61
CA VAL A 236 14.65 -1.62 12.23
C VAL A 236 14.56 -3.11 11.89
N PHE A 237 13.38 -3.62 11.53
CA PHE A 237 13.17 -4.99 11.04
C PHE A 237 13.30 -5.13 9.51
N ASN A 238 14.10 -4.27 8.87
CA ASN A 238 14.38 -4.33 7.44
C ASN A 238 13.13 -4.14 6.55
N TYR A 239 12.16 -3.37 7.03
CA TYR A 239 11.03 -2.93 6.22
C TYR A 239 11.25 -1.51 5.72
N ARG A 240 10.76 -1.24 4.52
CA ARG A 240 10.87 0.04 3.82
C ARG A 240 9.54 0.38 3.15
N HIS A 241 9.30 1.67 3.00
CA HIS A 241 8.19 2.19 2.21
C HIS A 241 8.66 2.51 0.80
N THR A 242 7.73 2.51 -0.15
CA THR A 242 7.93 3.17 -1.45
C THR A 242 7.93 4.69 -1.29
N SER A 243 8.48 5.39 -2.29
CA SER A 243 8.63 6.85 -2.29
C SER A 243 7.95 7.48 -3.53
N PRO A 244 7.30 8.65 -3.42
CA PRO A 244 7.17 9.50 -2.23
C PRO A 244 5.97 9.17 -1.32
N GLU A 245 6.00 9.72 -0.11
CA GLU A 245 4.87 9.84 0.81
C GLU A 245 4.09 11.13 0.56
N TRP A 246 2.76 11.04 0.49
CA TRP A 246 1.84 12.17 0.54
C TRP A 246 1.20 12.20 1.93
N TRP A 247 1.81 12.95 2.86
CA TRP A 247 1.34 13.02 4.24
C TRP A 247 0.34 14.16 4.42
N ILE A 248 -0.92 13.80 4.66
CA ILE A 248 -2.02 14.73 4.90
C ILE A 248 -2.18 14.97 6.40
N LYS A 249 -2.40 16.23 6.80
CA LYS A 249 -2.54 16.60 8.21
C LYS A 249 -3.95 16.50 8.78
N VAL A 250 -4.94 16.41 7.90
CA VAL A 250 -6.35 16.27 8.24
C VAL A 250 -7.00 15.40 7.17
N GLY A 251 -8.16 14.83 7.49
CA GLY A 251 -8.89 13.92 6.61
C GLY A 251 -9.21 14.52 5.25
N ASP A 252 -9.64 15.79 5.19
CA ASP A 252 -9.88 16.54 3.95
C ASP A 252 -8.92 17.75 3.87
N PRO A 253 -7.70 17.55 3.33
CA PRO A 253 -6.64 18.55 3.41
C PRO A 253 -6.77 19.62 2.32
N ALA A 254 -6.46 20.87 2.67
CA ALA A 254 -6.04 21.86 1.69
C ALA A 254 -4.63 21.56 1.16
N VAL A 255 -4.24 22.14 0.01
CA VAL A 255 -2.90 21.98 -0.59
C VAL A 255 -1.77 22.29 0.40
N SER A 256 -1.94 23.30 1.26
CA SER A 256 -0.95 23.69 2.28
C SER A 256 -0.81 22.70 3.44
N GLN A 257 -1.74 21.74 3.56
CA GLN A 257 -1.79 20.74 4.63
C GLN A 257 -1.25 19.38 4.18
N VAL A 258 -0.61 19.32 3.00
CA VAL A 258 0.06 18.14 2.49
C VAL A 258 1.56 18.37 2.50
N LYS A 259 2.29 17.47 3.16
CA LYS A 259 3.75 17.42 3.14
C LYS A 259 4.19 16.21 2.33
N ILE A 260 5.11 16.43 1.41
CA ILE A 260 5.75 15.34 0.66
C ILE A 260 7.03 14.93 1.39
N CYS A 261 7.17 13.64 1.69
CA CYS A 261 8.42 13.06 2.18
C CYS A 261 8.96 12.04 1.17
N THR A 262 10.25 12.10 0.91
CA THR A 262 10.96 11.20 -0.01
C THR A 262 11.89 10.29 0.76
N GLY A 263 12.26 9.16 0.15
CA GLY A 263 13.17 8.19 0.76
C GLY A 263 12.42 7.00 1.33
N TYR A 264 13.06 5.83 1.33
CA TYR A 264 12.42 4.56 1.69
C TYR A 264 12.31 4.33 3.20
N ALA A 265 13.06 5.11 3.99
CA ALA A 265 13.12 5.03 5.45
C ALA A 265 12.85 6.38 6.14
N SER A 266 12.24 7.35 5.44
CA SER A 266 12.02 8.68 6.00
C SER A 266 11.16 8.64 7.26
N ILE A 267 11.64 9.31 8.32
CA ILE A 267 10.95 9.56 9.58
C ILE A 267 10.39 10.99 9.68
N SER A 268 10.58 11.82 8.65
CA SER A 268 10.14 13.23 8.62
C SER A 268 8.63 13.45 8.47
N CYS A 269 7.85 12.41 8.18
CA CYS A 269 6.39 12.44 8.03
C CYS A 269 5.70 11.46 9.01
N ASN A 270 4.76 10.62 8.56
CA ASN A 270 3.96 9.77 9.44
C ASN A 270 4.80 8.79 10.28
N ALA A 271 5.89 8.27 9.71
CA ALA A 271 6.76 7.29 10.37
C ALA A 271 7.37 7.78 11.70
N GLY A 272 7.59 9.09 11.86
CA GLY A 272 8.13 9.69 13.10
C GLY A 272 7.07 10.09 14.12
N THR A 273 5.79 9.78 13.88
CA THR A 273 4.70 10.13 14.81
C THR A 273 4.49 9.08 15.91
N LEU A 274 3.88 9.51 17.02
CA LEU A 274 3.57 8.69 18.19
C LEU A 274 2.05 8.61 18.42
N GLY A 275 1.61 7.67 19.25
CA GLY A 275 0.21 7.50 19.65
C GLY A 275 -0.47 6.31 18.98
N LEU A 276 -1.76 6.11 19.28
CA LEU A 276 -2.64 5.09 18.71
C LEU A 276 -3.90 5.74 18.12
N GLU A 277 -3.71 6.69 17.20
CA GLU A 277 -4.83 7.42 16.57
C GLU A 277 -5.48 6.56 15.47
N LEU A 278 -6.43 5.70 15.86
CA LEU A 278 -7.13 4.83 14.92
C LEU A 278 -8.13 5.61 14.05
N ASP A 279 -8.63 6.77 14.51
CA ASP A 279 -9.53 7.60 13.70
C ASP A 279 -8.82 8.21 12.48
N ASP A 280 -7.54 8.56 12.65
CA ASP A 280 -6.69 9.01 11.54
C ASP A 280 -6.54 7.90 10.49
N HIS A 281 -6.46 6.64 10.93
CA HIS A 281 -6.41 5.50 10.04
C HIS A 281 -7.72 5.28 9.28
N LEU A 282 -8.87 5.75 9.77
CA LEU A 282 -10.17 5.48 9.15
C LEU A 282 -10.68 6.63 8.28
N THR A 283 -9.96 7.75 8.26
CA THR A 283 -10.35 8.97 7.57
C THR A 283 -9.30 9.37 6.56
N TYR A 284 -9.61 9.17 5.27
CA TYR A 284 -8.78 9.56 4.15
C TYR A 284 -9.69 10.19 3.10
N PHE A 285 -9.83 11.51 3.14
CA PHE A 285 -10.84 12.34 2.43
C PHE A 285 -12.27 12.07 2.87
N ASN A 286 -12.64 10.79 2.94
CA ASN A 286 -13.92 10.28 3.36
C ASN A 286 -13.72 9.21 4.45
N PRO A 287 -14.81 8.74 5.11
CA PRO A 287 -14.80 7.53 5.92
C PRO A 287 -14.51 6.30 5.06
N ILE A 288 -13.24 6.07 4.75
CA ILE A 288 -12.76 5.17 3.69
C ILE A 288 -13.15 3.71 3.93
N ALA A 289 -13.45 3.37 5.18
CA ALA A 289 -13.87 2.03 5.57
C ALA A 289 -15.34 1.99 6.08
N GLY A 290 -16.14 3.02 5.75
CA GLY A 290 -17.53 3.19 6.23
C GLY A 290 -18.52 2.10 5.85
N CYS A 291 -18.17 1.20 4.92
CA CYS A 291 -18.97 0.03 4.54
C CYS A 291 -18.55 -1.28 5.23
N SER A 292 -17.62 -1.25 6.19
CA SER A 292 -17.17 -2.48 6.85
C SER A 292 -18.36 -3.18 7.56
N PRO A 293 -18.57 -4.49 7.33
CA PRO A 293 -19.68 -5.23 7.94
C PRO A 293 -19.62 -5.15 9.47
N GLY A 294 -20.70 -4.67 10.10
CA GLY A 294 -20.82 -4.54 11.56
C GLY A 294 -20.69 -3.11 12.11
N GLY A 295 -20.41 -2.11 11.25
CA GLY A 295 -19.92 -0.82 11.72
C GLY A 295 -18.47 -0.96 12.20
N PHE A 296 -17.67 0.11 12.16
CA PHE A 296 -16.37 0.06 12.82
C PHE A 296 -16.61 -0.05 14.33
N ASN A 297 -16.55 -1.26 14.86
CA ASN A 297 -16.59 -1.46 16.30
C ASN A 297 -15.30 -0.90 16.90
N TRP A 298 -15.38 0.34 17.40
CA TRP A 298 -14.40 0.90 18.33
C TRP A 298 -14.35 0.08 19.63
N LYS A 299 -15.43 -0.61 19.96
CA LYS A 299 -15.59 -1.31 21.24
C LYS A 299 -15.24 -2.79 21.15
N ARG A 300 -14.48 -3.22 22.17
CA ARG A 300 -14.33 -4.60 22.66
C ARG A 300 -15.65 -5.38 22.44
N ASP A 301 -15.65 -6.30 21.49
CA ASP A 301 -16.57 -7.43 21.59
C ASP A 301 -16.00 -8.33 22.68
N ASP A 302 -16.57 -8.22 23.89
CA ASP A 302 -16.25 -9.03 25.07
C ASP A 302 -16.55 -10.53 24.90
N LEU A 303 -16.77 -11.00 23.67
CA LEU A 303 -17.23 -12.34 23.38
C LEU A 303 -16.62 -12.86 22.07
N ALA A 304 -15.32 -13.17 22.09
CA ALA A 304 -14.82 -14.50 21.72
C ALA A 304 -13.28 -14.51 21.55
N VAL A 305 -12.68 -15.54 22.15
CA VAL A 305 -11.33 -16.10 21.92
C VAL A 305 -10.17 -15.51 22.75
N SER A 306 -10.08 -16.05 23.96
CA SER A 306 -8.90 -16.51 24.72
C SER A 306 -7.49 -15.94 24.45
N ALA A 307 -6.86 -15.55 25.58
CA ALA A 307 -5.45 -15.27 25.87
C ALA A 307 -4.95 -13.82 25.61
N ALA A 308 -5.01 -13.01 26.67
CA ALA A 308 -4.32 -11.72 26.88
C ALA A 308 -4.54 -10.64 25.80
N ALA A 309 -5.73 -10.00 25.81
CA ALA A 309 -5.95 -8.79 25.04
C ALA A 309 -5.10 -7.63 25.61
N VAL A 310 -4.05 -7.25 24.90
CA VAL A 310 -3.21 -6.07 25.18
C VAL A 310 -4.10 -4.82 25.25
N SER A 311 -3.97 -4.00 26.29
CA SER A 311 -4.70 -2.74 26.46
C SER A 311 -4.27 -1.68 25.44
N ASP A 312 -5.06 -0.62 25.26
CA ASP A 312 -4.69 0.47 24.33
C ASP A 312 -3.40 1.18 24.78
N ALA A 313 -3.22 1.38 26.08
CA ALA A 313 -2.00 1.97 26.63
C ALA A 313 -0.76 1.09 26.40
N GLU A 314 -0.89 -0.23 26.58
CA GLU A 314 0.21 -1.16 26.28
C GLU A 314 0.51 -1.24 24.78
N LEU A 315 -0.53 -1.21 23.94
CA LEU A 315 -0.38 -1.22 22.49
C LEU A 315 0.30 0.07 21.99
N GLU A 316 -0.14 1.22 22.50
CA GLU A 316 0.47 2.52 22.21
C GLU A 316 1.92 2.56 22.67
N ALA A 317 2.22 2.13 23.90
CA ALA A 317 3.59 2.08 24.42
C ALA A 317 4.50 1.21 23.53
N ARG A 318 4.00 0.06 23.06
CA ARG A 318 4.73 -0.81 22.14
C ARG A 318 5.00 -0.15 20.79
N LEU A 319 3.99 0.50 20.20
CA LEU A 319 4.15 1.25 18.95
C LEU A 319 5.15 2.38 19.09
N ASN A 320 5.05 3.17 20.16
CA ASN A 320 5.95 4.28 20.43
C ASN A 320 7.39 3.80 20.65
N GLY A 321 7.58 2.63 21.28
CA GLY A 321 8.89 1.97 21.42
C GLY A 321 9.52 1.67 20.06
N TRP A 322 8.78 1.07 19.13
CA TRP A 322 9.29 0.81 17.78
C TRP A 322 9.57 2.08 17.00
N VAL A 323 8.77 3.14 17.16
CA VAL A 323 9.05 4.43 16.51
C VAL A 323 10.36 5.02 17.04
N ALA A 324 10.62 4.95 18.34
CA ALA A 324 11.88 5.40 18.92
C ALA A 324 13.08 4.62 18.36
N GLU A 325 12.98 3.28 18.30
CA GLU A 325 14.00 2.42 17.70
C GLU A 325 14.23 2.75 16.21
N ASP A 326 13.15 3.00 15.45
CA ASP A 326 13.23 3.38 14.05
C ASP A 326 13.93 4.73 13.87
N VAL A 327 13.61 5.73 14.70
CA VAL A 327 14.23 7.06 14.66
C VAL A 327 15.73 6.97 14.95
N ASP A 328 16.11 6.23 15.99
CA ASP A 328 17.52 6.02 16.36
C ASP A 328 18.26 5.27 15.24
N TYR A 329 17.65 4.21 14.69
CA TYR A 329 18.23 3.42 13.61
C TYR A 329 18.43 4.25 12.34
N VAL A 330 17.42 5.01 11.91
CA VAL A 330 17.49 5.85 10.71
C VAL A 330 18.52 6.96 10.87
N THR A 331 18.54 7.62 12.01
CA THR A 331 19.48 8.73 12.29
C THR A 331 20.92 8.22 12.39
N SER A 332 21.14 7.10 13.09
CA SER A 332 22.49 6.55 13.28
C SER A 332 23.12 5.97 12.01
N ASN A 333 22.30 5.63 11.01
CA ASN A 333 22.74 5.04 9.75
C ASN A 333 22.55 5.98 8.54
N ASP A 334 22.15 7.24 8.77
CA ASP A 334 21.90 8.26 7.73
C ASP A 334 20.94 7.77 6.60
N LEU A 335 19.83 7.13 7.01
CA LEU A 335 18.88 6.49 6.08
C LEU A 335 17.72 7.39 5.64
N GLU A 336 17.61 8.61 6.18
CA GLU A 336 16.46 9.50 5.94
C GLU A 336 16.24 9.77 4.45
N ASN A 337 17.33 9.93 3.70
CA ASN A 337 17.32 10.23 2.26
C ASN A 337 17.68 9.01 1.40
N GLU A 338 17.58 7.79 1.95
CA GLU A 338 17.88 6.55 1.23
C GLU A 338 16.92 6.38 0.03
N ALA A 339 17.47 6.51 -1.19
CA ALA A 339 16.77 6.40 -2.47
C ALA A 339 17.23 5.20 -3.32
#